data_AF-A0A6F9EGK4-F1
#
_entry.id   AF-A0A6F9EGK4-F1
#
_cell.length_a   1.000
_cell.length_b   1.000
_cell.length_c   1.000
_cell.angle_alpha   90.00
_cell.angle_beta   90.00
_cell.angle_gamma   90.00
#
_symmetry.space_group_name_H-M   'P 1'
#
loop_
_entity.id
_entity.type
_entity.pdbx_description
1 polymer ?
#
loop_
_entity_poly.entity_id
_entity_poly.type
_entity_poly.pdbx_seq_one_letter_code
_entity_poly.pdbx_strand_id
1 'polypeptide(L)' 'MTKSNEIRTGRHCVYNLHVHLVFVTKYRRGVFTKEILEDLREIW' A
#
# COMPACT_ATOMS: atom_id res chain seq x y z
N MET A 1 14.27 14.89 20.84
CA MET A 1 13.02 15.14 20.09
C MET A 1 13.34 15.03 18.61
N THR A 2 13.23 13.82 18.06
CA THR A 2 13.55 13.55 16.66
C THR A 2 12.42 14.13 15.82
N LYS A 3 12.64 15.26 15.15
CA LYS A 3 11.67 15.80 14.19
C LYS A 3 11.68 14.88 12.97
N SER A 4 10.92 13.79 13.02
CA SER A 4 10.59 12.99 11.84
C SER A 4 9.79 13.90 10.92
N ASN A 5 10.43 14.40 9.88
CA ASN A 5 9.74 15.18 8.85
C ASN A 5 8.83 14.20 8.10
N GLU A 6 7.55 14.12 8.49
CA GLU A 6 6.57 13.14 7.96
C GLU A 6 6.23 13.38 6.49
N ILE A 7 6.61 14.55 5.97
CA ILE A 7 6.24 15.03 4.64
C ILE A 7 7.42 14.82 3.68
N ARG A 8 7.15 14.19 2.53
CA ARG A 8 8.16 13.91 1.50
C ARG A 8 8.46 15.17 0.69
N THR A 9 9.70 15.29 0.22
CA THR A 9 10.14 16.44 -0.58
C THR A 9 10.92 15.98 -1.82
N GLY A 10 10.83 16.77 -2.88
CA GLY A 10 11.66 16.71 -4.08
C GLY A 10 12.34 18.05 -4.33
N ARG A 11 13.16 18.14 -5.39
CA ARG A 11 14.02 19.32 -5.66
C ARG A 11 13.28 20.67 -5.66
N HIS A 12 12.01 20.68 -6.06
CA HIS A 12 11.17 21.88 -6.12
C HIS A 12 9.74 21.66 -5.58
N CYS A 13 9.51 20.60 -4.80
CA CYS A 13 8.15 20.26 -4.34
C CYS A 13 8.16 19.61 -2.96
N VAL A 14 7.12 19.85 -2.18
CA VAL A 14 6.84 19.22 -0.89
C VAL A 14 5.45 18.61 -0.98
N TYR A 15 5.32 17.32 -0.66
CA TYR A 15 4.07 16.59 -0.86
C TYR A 15 3.83 15.51 0.21
N ASN A 16 2.56 15.27 0.51
CA ASN A 16 2.11 14.19 1.37
C ASN A 16 0.98 13.42 0.66
N LEU A 17 1.35 12.44 -0.16
CA LEU A 17 0.41 11.67 -0.98
C LEU A 17 0.03 10.39 -0.25
N HIS A 18 -1.24 10.29 0.15
CA HIS A 18 -1.82 9.10 0.77
C HIS A 18 -2.91 8.54 -0.15
N VAL A 19 -2.80 7.27 -0.54
CA VAL A 19 -3.71 6.62 -1.49
C VAL A 19 -4.27 5.32 -0.92
N HIS A 20 -5.55 5.07 -1.20
CA HIS A 20 -6.23 3.80 -0.87
C HIS A 20 -6.42 3.00 -2.15
N LEU A 21 -5.68 1.90 -2.29
CA LEU A 21 -5.79 0.98 -3.41
C LEU A 21 -6.62 -0.24 -3.00
N VAL A 22 -7.60 -0.61 -3.82
CA VAL A 22 -8.45 -1.80 -3.61
C VAL A 22 -8.47 -2.63 -4.88
N PHE A 23 -8.12 -3.90 -4.76
CA PHE A 23 -8.10 -4.86 -5.86
C PHE A 23 -9.17 -5.93 -5.67
N VAL A 24 -9.72 -6.43 -6.78
CA VAL A 24 -10.70 -7.53 -6.79
C VAL A 24 -10.18 -8.68 -7.64
N THR A 25 -10.58 -9.90 -7.27
CA THR A 25 -10.20 -11.10 -8.01
C THR A 25 -10.86 -11.12 -9.39
N LYS A 26 -10.20 -11.77 -10.35
CA LYS A 26 -10.81 -12.05 -11.64
C LYS A 26 -12.13 -12.81 -11.42
N TYR A 27 -13.22 -12.30 -12.00
CA TYR A 27 -14.59 -12.79 -11.82
C TYR A 27 -15.15 -12.70 -10.39
N ARG A 28 -14.56 -11.89 -9.49
CA ARG A 28 -15.02 -11.68 -8.10
C ARG A 28 -15.24 -12.97 -7.31
N ARG A 29 -14.47 -14.01 -7.61
CA ARG A 29 -14.53 -15.29 -6.90
C ARG A 29 -13.93 -15.13 -5.50
N GLY A 30 -14.52 -15.80 -4.51
CA GLY A 30 -14.01 -15.88 -3.14
C GLY A 30 -12.81 -16.81 -3.01
N VAL A 31 -11.70 -16.47 -3.67
CA VAL A 31 -10.48 -17.29 -3.73
C VAL A 31 -9.43 -16.89 -2.69
N PHE A 32 -9.71 -15.90 -1.84
CA PHE A 32 -8.80 -15.50 -0.77
C PHE A 32 -8.84 -16.54 0.36
N THR A 33 -7.95 -17.52 0.30
CA THR A 33 -7.68 -18.43 1.42
C THR A 33 -6.58 -17.85 2.30
N LYS A 34 -6.35 -18.44 3.48
CA LYS A 34 -5.32 -17.99 4.41
C LYS A 34 -3.93 -18.06 3.79
N GLU A 35 -3.66 -19.12 3.02
CA GLU A 35 -2.40 -19.37 2.34
C GLU A 35 -2.13 -18.31 1.27
N ILE A 36 -3.12 -18.04 0.42
CA ILE A 36 -3.03 -17.00 -0.62
C ILE A 36 -2.82 -15.62 -0.01
N LEU A 37 -3.47 -15.32 1.12
CA LEU A 37 -3.27 -14.04 1.81
C LEU A 37 -1.87 -13.90 2.42
N GLU A 38 -1.27 -15.00 2.88
CA GLU A 38 0.08 -14.99 3.42
C GLU A 38 1.12 -14.81 2.30
N ASP A 39 0.97 -15.51 1.17
CA ASP A 39 1.82 -15.32 -0.01
C ASP A 39 1.73 -13.87 -0.54
N LEU A 40 0.53 -13.28 -0.56
CA LEU A 40 0.34 -11.89 -0.99
C LEU A 40 1.03 -10.89 -0.06
N ARG A 41 1.11 -11.15 1.26
CA ARG A 41 1.79 -10.25 2.20
C ARG A 41 3.29 -10.13 1.97
N GLU A 42 3.94 -11.12 1.37
CA GLU A 42 5.36 -11.03 1.05
C GLU A 42 5.60 -10.10 -0.16
N ILE A 43 4.62 -10.03 -1.07
CA ILE A 43 4.70 -9.25 -2.31
C ILE A 43 4.30 -7.79 -2.09
N TRP A 44 3.39 -7.52 -1.15
CA TRP A 44 2.76 -6.21 -0.93
C TRP A 44 3.25 -5.48 0.32
#